data_AF-A0A915B0R5-F1
#
_entry.id   AF-A0A915B0R5-F1
#
_cell.length_a   1.000
_cell.length_b   1.000
_cell.length_c   1.000
_cell.angle_alpha   90.00
_cell.angle_beta   90.00
_cell.angle_gamma   90.00
#
_symmetry.space_group_name_H-M   'P 1'
#
loop_
_entity.id
_entity.type
_entity.pdbx_description
1 polymer ?
#
loop_
_entity_poly.entity_id
_entity_poly.type
_entity_poly.pdbx_seq_one_letter_code
_entity_poly.pdbx_strand_id
1 'polypeptide(L)'
;YKEIKKKEEKTKEEKKMEEFIKEEKMKKEQAREVKSIVEKIKGEKAKEETTIEMPSDLRTAAEQCSAAWRPSATIIATSDLSVMMEKAKEAKHDERKAEKGKEMAKITETRYEEKKADNRNDSTQSSAEVIALQKTASSISLAQKSERKAMEELPLSSFIASPVPSPRKKRRERLPREAISPEELGLRTLLQIAAKRLPLPITYFEPLTVAQAICEELRYADRTLNKAAALNDPLERQALVTAFAVSGYAAAITRKQKPFNPLLGETYDYSSDCGWRYHAEQVNHHPPVLAAHADGPGWTWWQTLISATKITWSGTAEVNTELSVRLRLGKDDYSWNKVKFIFENASAAPEHRKLKAHGTMLIRCTNGFSSTIIFHKDKKTEITGSLINKSGVHVVRLIGHWDQCLKRFGSLVAFALWSFS
;
A
#
# COMPACT_ATOMS: atom_id res chain seq x y z
N TYR A 1 13.95 -47.15 -30.89
CA TYR A 1 13.68 -46.39 -29.64
C TYR A 1 14.68 -45.24 -29.43
N LYS A 2 16.00 -45.49 -29.34
CA LYS A 2 17.02 -44.43 -29.18
C LYS A 2 17.02 -43.38 -30.31
N GLU A 3 16.81 -43.78 -31.56
CA GLU A 3 16.75 -42.83 -32.69
C GLU A 3 15.49 -41.95 -32.71
N ILE A 4 14.36 -42.47 -32.25
CA ILE A 4 13.10 -41.72 -32.17
C ILE A 4 13.22 -40.63 -31.09
N LYS A 5 13.80 -40.97 -29.94
CA LYS A 5 14.04 -40.03 -28.84
C LYS A 5 15.01 -38.90 -29.25
N LYS A 6 16.03 -39.23 -30.05
CA LYS A 6 17.00 -38.26 -30.59
C LYS A 6 16.37 -37.32 -31.63
N LYS A 7 15.41 -37.80 -32.43
CA LYS A 7 14.62 -36.95 -33.34
C LYS A 7 13.69 -36.01 -32.56
N GLU A 8 13.01 -36.50 -31.53
CA GLU A 8 12.11 -35.68 -30.69
C GLU A 8 12.85 -34.58 -29.93
N GLU A 9 14.04 -34.86 -29.38
CA GLU A 9 14.89 -33.86 -28.74
C GLU A 9 15.36 -32.79 -29.72
N LYS A 10 15.78 -33.19 -30.93
CA LYS A 10 16.20 -32.25 -31.98
C LYS A 10 15.05 -31.33 -32.41
N THR A 11 13.84 -31.86 -32.60
CA THR A 11 12.65 -31.05 -32.95
C THR A 11 12.26 -30.09 -31.81
N LYS A 12 12.51 -30.47 -30.56
CA LYS A 12 12.23 -29.62 -29.40
C LYS A 12 13.24 -28.48 -29.25
N GLU A 13 14.50 -28.71 -29.61
CA GLU A 13 15.54 -27.68 -29.67
C GLU A 13 15.31 -26.71 -30.83
N GLU A 14 14.91 -27.20 -32.01
CA GLU A 14 14.57 -26.37 -33.17
C GLU A 14 13.40 -25.43 -32.84
N LYS A 15 12.33 -25.92 -32.19
CA LYS A 15 11.21 -25.07 -31.74
C LYS A 15 11.62 -24.00 -30.71
N LYS A 16 12.51 -24.34 -29.77
CA LYS A 16 13.04 -23.38 -28.80
C LYS A 16 13.87 -22.29 -29.48
N MET A 17 14.67 -22.66 -30.49
CA MET A 17 15.45 -21.71 -31.26
C MET A 17 14.56 -20.76 -32.08
N GLU A 18 13.48 -21.26 -32.68
CA GLU A 18 12.51 -20.44 -33.39
C GLU A 18 11.76 -19.45 -32.47
N GLU A 19 11.35 -19.88 -31.28
CA GLU A 19 10.75 -19.01 -30.28
C GLU A 19 11.73 -17.92 -29.82
N PHE A 20 12.99 -18.28 -29.59
CA PHE A 20 14.04 -17.31 -29.22
C PHE A 20 14.27 -16.26 -30.32
N ILE A 21 14.37 -16.69 -31.58
CA ILE A 21 14.52 -15.78 -32.73
C ILE A 21 13.31 -14.85 -32.88
N LYS A 22 12.10 -15.35 -32.61
CA LYS A 22 10.87 -14.55 -32.66
C LYS A 22 10.84 -13.50 -31.55
N GLU A 23 11.30 -13.84 -30.36
CA GLU A 23 11.40 -12.91 -29.22
C GLU A 23 12.47 -11.84 -29.45
N GLU A 24 13.63 -12.21 -30.01
CA GLU A 24 14.70 -11.29 -30.43
C GLU A 24 14.23 -10.29 -31.50
N LYS A 25 13.44 -10.75 -32.48
CA LYS A 25 12.84 -9.87 -33.50
C LYS A 25 11.85 -8.88 -32.90
N MET A 26 10.97 -9.32 -32.00
CA MET A 26 10.05 -8.42 -31.28
C MET A 26 10.80 -7.36 -30.46
N LYS A 27 11.87 -7.76 -29.75
CA LYS A 27 12.69 -6.82 -28.96
C LYS A 27 13.36 -5.76 -29.84
N LYS A 28 13.86 -6.15 -31.02
CA LYS A 28 14.46 -5.21 -31.99
C LYS A 28 13.42 -4.25 -32.59
N GLU A 29 12.19 -4.71 -32.81
CA GLU A 29 11.11 -3.89 -33.34
C GLU A 29 10.61 -2.87 -32.30
N GLN A 30 10.42 -3.30 -31.04
CA GLN A 30 10.11 -2.42 -29.92
C GLN A 30 11.21 -1.35 -29.71
N ALA A 31 12.48 -1.73 -29.83
CA ALA A 31 13.59 -0.78 -29.72
C ALA A 31 13.58 0.28 -30.85
N ARG A 32 13.21 -0.10 -32.08
CA ARG A 32 13.07 0.84 -33.20
C ARG A 32 11.89 1.80 -33.00
N GLU A 33 10.77 1.30 -32.49
CA GLU A 33 9.59 2.13 -32.21
C GLU A 33 9.87 3.16 -31.10
N VAL A 34 10.52 2.73 -30.02
CA VAL A 34 10.96 3.64 -28.93
C VAL A 34 11.94 4.69 -29.47
N LYS A 35 12.87 4.33 -30.35
CA LYS A 35 13.82 5.28 -30.95
C LYS A 35 13.11 6.32 -31.83
N SER A 36 12.12 5.91 -32.63
CA SER A 36 11.29 6.80 -33.44
C SER A 36 10.49 7.80 -32.59
N ILE A 37 9.92 7.33 -31.47
CA ILE A 37 9.18 8.19 -30.53
C ILE A 37 10.12 9.20 -29.87
N VAL A 38 11.32 8.79 -29.47
CA VAL A 38 12.32 9.69 -28.87
C VAL A 38 12.78 10.78 -29.85
N GLU A 39 12.94 10.46 -31.13
CA GLU A 39 13.27 11.44 -32.17
C GLU A 39 12.12 12.42 -32.42
N LYS A 40 10.86 11.97 -32.41
CA LYS A 40 9.68 12.86 -32.49
C LYS A 40 9.62 13.84 -31.31
N ILE A 41 9.84 13.36 -30.09
CA ILE A 41 9.85 14.20 -28.87
C ILE A 41 10.98 15.24 -28.90
N LYS A 42 12.15 14.88 -29.44
CA LYS A 42 13.26 15.83 -29.62
C LYS A 42 12.95 16.88 -30.69
N GLY A 43 12.24 16.51 -31.76
CA GLY A 43 11.79 17.44 -32.79
C GLY A 43 10.71 18.42 -32.32
N GLU A 44 9.81 17.98 -31.42
CA GLU A 44 8.75 18.83 -30.84
C GLU A 44 9.28 19.79 -29.77
N LYS A 45 10.27 19.39 -28.97
CA LYS A 45 10.94 20.28 -28.00
C LYS A 45 11.65 21.48 -28.62
N ALA A 46 12.03 21.42 -29.90
CA ALA A 46 12.64 22.54 -30.60
C ALA A 46 11.62 23.60 -31.06
N LYS A 47 10.30 23.37 -30.90
CA LYS A 47 9.24 24.27 -31.38
C LYS A 47 8.44 24.98 -30.28
N GLU A 48 8.60 24.62 -29.01
CA GLU A 48 7.88 25.24 -27.88
C GLU A 48 8.85 25.69 -26.77
N GLU A 49 9.70 26.67 -27.08
CA GLU A 49 10.22 27.60 -26.07
C GLU A 49 9.40 28.89 -26.17
N THR A 50 8.18 28.85 -25.64
CA THR A 50 7.41 30.06 -25.29
C THR A 50 7.16 30.04 -23.80
N THR A 51 7.80 30.97 -23.11
CA THR A 51 7.70 31.23 -21.68
C THR A 51 6.25 31.52 -21.31
N ILE A 52 5.59 30.61 -20.59
CA ILE A 52 4.27 30.85 -20.00
C ILE A 52 4.50 31.35 -18.56
N GLU A 53 4.20 32.62 -18.32
CA GLU A 53 4.26 33.22 -16.98
C GLU A 53 3.18 32.64 -16.04
N MET A 54 3.56 32.42 -14.79
CA MET A 54 2.67 32.00 -13.70
C MET A 54 1.76 33.16 -13.25
N PRO A 55 0.46 32.94 -13.01
CA PRO A 55 -0.41 33.93 -12.37
C PRO A 55 0.11 34.36 -11.00
N SER A 56 0.06 35.66 -10.72
CA SER A 56 0.60 36.33 -9.52
C SER A 56 0.14 35.72 -8.19
N ASP A 57 -1.07 35.19 -8.15
CA ASP A 57 -1.76 34.80 -6.92
C ASP A 57 -1.17 33.51 -6.30
N LEU A 58 -0.51 32.67 -7.11
CA LEU A 58 0.18 31.47 -6.65
C LEU A 58 1.59 31.75 -6.10
N ARG A 59 2.19 32.91 -6.42
CA ARG A 59 3.52 33.30 -5.94
C ARG A 59 3.48 33.75 -4.48
N THR A 60 2.46 34.54 -4.12
CA THR A 60 2.32 35.11 -2.77
C THR A 60 2.02 34.07 -1.70
N ALA A 61 1.27 33.00 -2.04
CA ALA A 61 0.99 31.89 -1.12
C ALA A 61 2.22 31.01 -0.83
N ALA A 62 3.15 30.90 -1.79
CA ALA A 62 4.40 30.15 -1.63
C ALA A 62 5.42 30.93 -0.79
N GLU A 63 5.45 32.26 -0.91
CA GLU A 63 6.40 33.12 -0.20
C GLU A 63 6.07 33.27 1.30
N GLN A 64 4.78 33.35 1.67
CA GLN A 64 4.36 33.48 3.07
C GLN A 64 4.54 32.20 3.92
N CYS A 65 4.60 31.01 3.30
CA CYS A 65 4.85 29.74 4.00
C CYS A 65 6.34 29.43 4.26
N SER A 66 7.26 30.28 3.78
CA SER A 66 8.69 29.94 3.70
C SER A 66 9.52 30.15 4.98
N ALA A 67 8.96 30.72 6.06
CA ALA A 67 9.74 31.07 7.25
C ALA A 67 9.65 30.10 8.46
N ALA A 68 8.73 29.11 8.50
CA ALA A 68 8.61 28.25 9.68
C ALA A 68 8.11 26.82 9.47
N TRP A 69 7.78 26.38 8.25
CA TRP A 69 7.25 25.03 8.03
C TRP A 69 7.73 24.49 6.69
N ARG A 70 8.51 23.41 6.70
CA ARG A 70 8.78 22.61 5.49
C ARG A 70 7.60 21.66 5.30
N PRO A 71 6.78 21.77 4.25
CA PRO A 71 5.72 20.80 4.01
C PRO A 71 6.38 19.48 3.60
N SER A 72 6.37 18.50 4.51
CA SER A 72 6.72 17.11 4.18
C SER A 72 5.65 16.58 3.24
N ALA A 73 5.96 16.55 1.94
CA ALA A 73 5.11 16.02 0.89
C ALA A 73 4.89 14.52 1.12
N THR A 74 3.76 14.19 1.73
CA THR A 74 3.43 12.81 2.06
C THR A 74 2.86 12.07 0.86
N ILE A 75 3.75 11.30 0.26
CA ILE A 75 3.56 10.33 -0.80
C ILE A 75 2.68 9.16 -0.33
N ILE A 76 1.57 8.88 -1.03
CA ILE A 76 0.99 7.52 -1.12
C ILE A 76 0.94 7.03 -2.59
N ALA A 77 1.29 7.87 -3.56
CA ALA A 77 1.18 7.55 -4.99
C ALA A 77 2.51 7.39 -5.74
N THR A 78 3.67 7.46 -5.07
CA THR A 78 4.95 7.58 -5.80
C THR A 78 6.05 6.60 -5.40
N SER A 79 5.82 5.59 -4.55
CA SER A 79 6.90 4.62 -4.27
C SER A 79 7.36 3.93 -5.56
N ASP A 80 6.44 3.53 -6.44
CA ASP A 80 6.80 2.79 -7.65
C ASP A 80 7.28 3.68 -8.80
N LEU A 81 6.77 4.91 -8.95
CA LEU A 81 7.30 5.85 -9.96
C LEU A 81 8.68 6.40 -9.59
N SER A 82 8.92 6.60 -8.28
CA SER A 82 10.27 6.97 -7.79
C SER A 82 11.23 5.81 -8.00
N VAL A 83 10.86 4.58 -7.62
CA VAL A 83 11.71 3.39 -7.79
C VAL A 83 11.94 3.05 -9.28
N MET A 84 10.95 3.25 -10.15
CA MET A 84 11.14 3.10 -11.60
C MET A 84 12.04 4.19 -12.19
N MET A 85 11.94 5.44 -11.71
CA MET A 85 12.85 6.52 -12.13
C MET A 85 14.26 6.37 -11.52
N GLU A 86 14.39 5.85 -10.30
CA GLU A 86 15.67 5.53 -9.65
C GLU A 86 16.37 4.41 -10.42
N LYS A 87 15.67 3.32 -10.73
CA LYS A 87 16.19 2.22 -11.56
C LYS A 87 16.53 2.66 -12.99
N ALA A 88 15.76 3.59 -13.57
CA ALA A 88 16.08 4.18 -14.87
C ALA A 88 17.26 5.17 -14.82
N LYS A 89 17.51 5.81 -13.66
CA LYS A 89 18.69 6.65 -13.41
C LYS A 89 19.93 5.79 -13.14
N GLU A 90 19.80 4.70 -12.40
CA GLU A 90 20.85 3.70 -12.18
C GLU A 90 21.22 3.02 -13.50
N ALA A 91 20.25 2.60 -14.32
CA ALA A 91 20.51 2.06 -15.65
C ALA A 91 21.21 3.07 -16.59
N LYS A 92 20.83 4.36 -16.55
CA LYS A 92 21.53 5.43 -17.30
C LYS A 92 22.90 5.78 -16.75
N HIS A 93 23.13 5.61 -15.45
CA HIS A 93 24.42 5.82 -14.80
C HIS A 93 25.38 4.66 -15.07
N ASP A 94 24.87 3.43 -15.14
CA ASP A 94 25.63 2.25 -15.54
C ASP A 94 25.91 2.22 -17.05
N GLU A 95 24.99 2.68 -17.90
CA GLU A 95 25.27 2.94 -19.33
C GLU A 95 26.35 4.03 -19.50
N ARG A 96 26.30 5.13 -18.74
CA ARG A 96 27.34 6.19 -18.77
C ARG A 96 28.69 5.75 -18.20
N LYS A 97 28.71 4.84 -17.20
CA LYS A 97 29.94 4.22 -16.70
C LYS A 97 30.51 3.22 -17.70
N ALA A 98 29.67 2.49 -18.44
CA ALA A 98 30.09 1.60 -19.51
C ALA A 98 30.60 2.37 -20.74
N GLU A 99 30.04 3.54 -21.05
CA GLU A 99 30.56 4.45 -22.08
C GLU A 99 31.89 5.10 -21.67
N LYS A 100 32.02 5.59 -20.43
CA LYS A 100 33.30 6.12 -19.90
C LYS A 100 34.38 5.04 -19.76
N GLY A 101 34.02 3.80 -19.46
CA GLY A 101 34.93 2.65 -19.44
C GLY A 101 35.43 2.27 -20.85
N LYS A 102 34.59 2.45 -21.88
CA LYS A 102 34.98 2.26 -23.29
C LYS A 102 35.82 3.43 -23.84
N GLU A 103 35.65 4.64 -23.30
CA GLU A 103 36.44 5.83 -23.66
C GLU A 103 37.82 5.82 -22.98
N MET A 104 37.90 5.39 -21.71
CA MET A 104 39.17 5.13 -21.01
C MET A 104 39.95 3.95 -21.60
N ALA A 105 39.27 2.89 -22.08
CA ALA A 105 39.92 1.78 -22.79
C ALA A 105 40.52 2.22 -24.15
N LYS A 106 39.92 3.21 -24.83
CA LYS A 106 40.44 3.78 -26.08
C LYS A 106 41.63 4.72 -25.87
N ILE A 107 41.72 5.40 -24.72
CA ILE A 107 42.86 6.28 -24.38
C ILE A 107 44.06 5.46 -23.88
N THR A 108 43.85 4.21 -23.44
CA THR A 108 44.91 3.31 -22.97
C THR A 108 45.58 2.52 -24.12
N GLU A 109 45.05 2.59 -25.35
CA GLU A 109 45.60 1.91 -26.54
C GLU A 109 46.51 2.79 -27.43
N THR A 110 46.78 4.04 -27.04
CA THR A 110 47.67 4.96 -27.81
C THR A 110 48.83 5.55 -27.00
N ARG A 111 49.21 4.93 -25.88
CA ARG A 111 50.47 5.29 -25.21
C ARG A 111 51.12 4.11 -24.50
N TYR A 112 51.53 3.13 -25.30
CA TYR A 112 52.56 2.16 -24.93
C TYR A 112 53.59 2.13 -26.05
N GLU A 113 54.57 3.03 -25.95
CA GLU A 113 55.94 2.96 -26.47
C GLU A 113 56.61 4.23 -25.92
N GLU A 114 57.16 4.15 -24.71
CA GLU A 114 58.48 4.67 -24.32
C GLU A 114 58.71 4.69 -22.79
N LYS A 115 59.55 3.73 -22.36
CA LYS A 115 60.65 3.80 -21.39
C LYS A 115 60.44 4.20 -19.91
N LYS A 116 60.64 3.18 -19.06
CA LYS A 116 61.57 3.05 -17.91
C LYS A 116 62.22 4.34 -17.35
N ALA A 117 62.09 4.57 -16.04
CA ALA A 117 63.15 4.45 -15.02
C ALA A 117 62.77 5.13 -13.68
N ASP A 118 63.32 4.58 -12.59
CA ASP A 118 63.58 5.16 -11.25
C ASP A 118 62.47 5.35 -10.17
N ASN A 119 62.45 4.39 -9.24
CA ASN A 119 62.86 4.49 -7.82
C ASN A 119 62.36 5.65 -6.90
N ARG A 120 61.76 5.24 -5.76
CA ARG A 120 61.83 5.73 -4.36
C ARG A 120 60.50 6.12 -3.66
N ASN A 121 60.44 5.68 -2.39
CA ASN A 121 59.52 5.95 -1.28
C ASN A 121 58.71 7.26 -1.30
N ASP A 122 57.45 7.25 -0.86
CA ASP A 122 57.07 7.71 0.49
C ASP A 122 55.62 7.34 0.86
N SER A 123 55.34 7.47 2.15
CA SER A 123 54.24 6.99 2.95
C SER A 123 53.41 8.16 3.50
N THR A 124 52.24 7.83 4.08
CA THR A 124 51.46 8.59 5.08
C THR A 124 50.62 9.81 4.67
N GLN A 125 49.30 9.60 4.64
CA GLN A 125 48.20 10.43 5.19
C GLN A 125 46.89 9.77 4.68
N SER A 126 45.86 9.42 5.44
CA SER A 126 45.35 9.93 6.71
C SER A 126 44.51 8.84 7.37
N SER A 127 45.00 8.29 8.48
CA SER A 127 44.26 7.41 9.39
C SER A 127 43.28 8.16 10.31
N ALA A 128 43.05 9.45 10.06
CA ALA A 128 42.23 10.31 10.92
C ALA A 128 40.72 10.14 10.70
N GLU A 129 40.29 9.80 9.48
CA GLU A 129 38.86 9.61 9.17
C GLU A 129 38.27 8.34 9.78
N VAL A 130 39.07 7.27 9.87
CA VAL A 130 38.60 5.99 10.43
C VAL A 130 38.43 6.09 11.97
N ILE A 131 39.28 6.86 12.65
CA ILE A 131 39.20 7.07 14.11
C ILE A 131 38.01 7.98 14.49
N ALA A 132 37.62 8.93 13.63
CA ALA A 132 36.49 9.82 13.86
C ALA A 132 35.12 9.11 13.78
N LEU A 133 35.00 8.12 12.89
CA LEU A 133 33.79 7.30 12.72
C LEU A 133 33.58 6.30 13.86
N GLN A 134 34.67 5.81 14.46
CA GLN A 134 34.57 4.86 15.58
C GLN A 134 34.19 5.55 16.90
N LYS A 135 34.62 6.80 17.12
CA LYS A 135 34.23 7.57 18.32
C LYS A 135 32.76 7.99 18.33
N THR A 136 32.20 8.33 17.16
CA THR A 136 30.78 8.72 17.03
C THR A 136 29.83 7.54 17.26
N ALA A 137 30.20 6.33 16.83
CA ALA A 137 29.43 5.11 17.07
C ALA A 137 29.37 4.72 18.57
N SER A 138 30.44 4.94 19.34
CA SER A 138 30.47 4.65 20.77
C SER A 138 29.61 5.61 21.60
N SER A 139 29.53 6.89 21.21
CA SER A 139 28.69 7.88 21.90
C SER A 139 27.19 7.66 21.72
N ILE A 140 26.75 7.12 20.56
CA ILE A 140 25.33 6.82 20.29
C ILE A 140 24.85 5.61 21.13
N SER A 141 25.72 4.62 21.32
CA SER A 141 25.45 3.44 22.16
C SER A 141 25.25 3.77 23.64
N LEU A 142 25.99 4.76 24.17
CA LEU A 142 25.89 5.21 25.56
C LEU A 142 24.61 6.02 25.83
N ALA A 143 24.18 6.88 24.89
CA ALA A 143 22.95 7.68 25.01
C ALA A 143 21.68 6.80 24.98
N GLN A 144 21.67 5.74 24.18
CA GLN A 144 20.56 4.77 24.12
C GLN A 144 20.44 3.91 25.39
N LYS A 145 21.52 3.77 26.16
CA LYS A 145 21.54 3.00 27.41
C LYS A 145 21.02 3.80 28.60
N SER A 146 21.21 5.13 28.62
CA SER A 146 20.68 6.01 29.68
C SER A 146 19.17 6.24 29.55
N GLU A 147 18.64 6.34 28.33
CA GLU A 147 17.19 6.52 28.10
C GLU A 147 16.38 5.28 28.46
N ARG A 148 16.91 4.06 28.22
CA ARG A 148 16.25 2.81 28.65
C ARG A 148 16.14 2.68 30.17
N LYS A 149 17.11 3.22 30.93
CA LYS A 149 17.09 3.18 32.39
C LYS A 149 16.10 4.17 33.00
N ALA A 150 15.85 5.31 32.34
CA ALA A 150 14.88 6.31 32.79
C ALA A 150 13.41 5.88 32.57
N MET A 151 13.17 4.96 31.62
CA MET A 151 11.82 4.48 31.30
C MET A 151 11.38 3.28 32.16
N GLU A 152 12.30 2.71 32.96
CA GLU A 152 12.07 1.53 33.80
C GLU A 152 11.65 1.86 35.25
N GLU A 153 11.68 3.14 35.65
CA GLU A 153 11.34 3.63 37.00
C GLU A 153 10.02 4.44 37.09
N LEU A 154 9.06 4.21 36.18
CA LEU A 154 7.70 4.75 36.34
C LEU A 154 6.76 3.61 36.77
N PRO A 155 6.13 3.68 37.95
CA PRO A 155 5.20 2.66 38.40
C PRO A 155 3.93 2.71 37.53
N LEU A 156 3.85 1.80 36.55
CA LEU A 156 2.71 1.59 35.64
C LEU A 156 1.40 1.15 36.34
N SER A 157 1.36 1.08 37.68
CA SER A 157 0.27 0.48 38.45
C SER A 157 -0.76 1.46 39.02
N SER A 158 -0.64 2.79 38.81
CA SER A 158 -1.50 3.76 39.50
C SER A 158 -2.55 4.50 38.64
N PHE A 159 -2.69 4.20 37.35
CA PHE A 159 -3.65 4.91 36.47
C PHE A 159 -4.89 4.12 36.01
N ILE A 160 -5.15 2.92 36.52
CA ILE A 160 -6.43 2.22 36.27
C ILE A 160 -7.47 2.70 37.29
N ALA A 161 -7.74 4.01 37.30
CA ALA A 161 -9.03 4.46 37.77
C ALA A 161 -10.04 4.09 36.68
N SER A 162 -10.94 3.14 36.96
CA SER A 162 -12.07 2.84 36.08
C SER A 162 -12.73 4.16 35.66
N PRO A 163 -12.78 4.50 34.36
CA PRO A 163 -13.32 5.78 33.95
C PRO A 163 -14.78 5.84 34.39
N VAL A 164 -15.09 6.81 35.26
CA VAL A 164 -16.46 7.18 35.62
C VAL A 164 -17.24 7.36 34.32
N PRO A 165 -18.39 6.70 34.11
CA PRO A 165 -19.15 6.83 32.88
C PRO A 165 -19.64 8.28 32.76
N SER A 166 -18.92 9.11 32.00
CA SER A 166 -19.43 10.42 31.60
C SER A 166 -20.73 10.19 30.80
N PRO A 167 -21.79 10.99 30.99
CA PRO A 167 -23.00 10.87 30.18
C PRO A 167 -22.63 10.95 28.69
N ARG A 168 -22.93 9.88 27.96
CA ARG A 168 -22.51 9.72 26.55
C ARG A 168 -23.13 10.86 25.73
N LYS A 169 -22.29 11.74 25.19
CA LYS A 169 -22.73 12.83 24.30
C LYS A 169 -23.43 12.21 23.08
N LYS A 170 -24.60 12.75 22.70
CA LYS A 170 -25.31 12.36 21.48
C LYS A 170 -24.36 12.50 20.27
N ARG A 171 -24.25 11.48 19.42
CA ARG A 171 -23.44 11.54 18.20
C ARG A 171 -24.03 12.52 17.19
N ARG A 172 -23.17 13.23 16.46
CA ARG A 172 -23.61 14.09 15.35
C ARG A 172 -24.20 13.23 14.22
N GLU A 173 -25.29 13.69 13.63
CA GLU A 173 -25.99 13.01 12.53
C GLU A 173 -25.70 13.66 11.16
N ARG A 174 -25.09 14.85 11.15
CA ARG A 174 -24.72 15.57 9.93
C ARG A 174 -23.42 16.37 10.10
N LEU A 175 -22.77 16.66 8.98
CA LEU A 175 -21.66 17.60 8.93
C LEU A 175 -22.18 19.06 8.91
N PRO A 176 -21.37 20.05 9.32
CA PRO A 176 -21.78 21.45 9.28
C PRO A 176 -22.06 21.99 7.87
N ARG A 177 -21.47 21.38 6.84
CA ARG A 177 -21.58 21.81 5.45
C ARG A 177 -21.59 20.59 4.52
N GLU A 178 -22.27 20.73 3.39
CA GLU A 178 -22.19 19.79 2.28
C GLU A 178 -20.80 19.77 1.64
N ALA A 179 -20.42 18.64 1.06
CA ALA A 179 -19.16 18.50 0.35
C ALA A 179 -19.18 19.37 -0.91
N ILE A 180 -18.08 20.10 -1.15
CA ILE A 180 -17.88 20.87 -2.38
C ILE A 180 -17.49 19.89 -3.49
N SER A 181 -18.08 20.05 -4.68
CA SER A 181 -17.71 19.25 -5.84
C SER A 181 -16.22 19.46 -6.17
N PRO A 182 -15.42 18.38 -6.25
CA PRO A 182 -14.02 18.50 -6.58
C PRO A 182 -13.81 19.03 -7.99
N GLU A 183 -12.86 19.96 -8.12
CA GLU A 183 -12.42 20.45 -9.42
C GLU A 183 -11.74 19.32 -10.21
N GLU A 184 -12.02 19.23 -11.51
CA GLU A 184 -11.43 18.21 -12.36
C GLU A 184 -9.93 18.47 -12.56
N LEU A 185 -9.06 17.65 -11.96
CA LEU A 185 -7.66 17.62 -12.38
C LEU A 185 -7.53 16.62 -13.53
N GLY A 186 -7.21 17.11 -14.73
CA GLY A 186 -6.84 16.23 -15.84
C GLY A 186 -5.68 15.30 -15.47
N LEU A 187 -5.62 14.11 -16.08
CA LEU A 187 -4.56 13.11 -15.84
C LEU A 187 -3.14 13.70 -15.95
N ARG A 188 -2.93 14.63 -16.89
CA ARG A 188 -1.64 15.33 -17.05
C ARG A 188 -1.27 16.11 -15.78
N THR A 189 -2.21 16.84 -15.19
CA THR A 189 -1.99 17.59 -13.94
C THR A 189 -1.73 16.66 -12.78
N LEU A 190 -2.50 15.57 -12.65
CA LEU A 190 -2.28 14.57 -11.59
C LEU A 190 -0.90 13.89 -11.71
N LEU A 191 -0.48 13.55 -12.92
CA LEU A 191 0.85 13.01 -13.20
C LEU A 191 1.96 14.03 -12.91
N GLN A 192 1.75 15.31 -13.24
CA GLN A 192 2.69 16.37 -12.90
C GLN A 192 2.80 16.57 -11.38
N ILE A 193 1.68 16.57 -10.66
CA ILE A 193 1.65 16.64 -9.19
C ILE A 193 2.44 15.47 -8.61
N ALA A 194 2.17 14.24 -9.09
CA ALA A 194 2.89 13.04 -8.64
C ALA A 194 4.40 13.11 -8.95
N ALA A 195 4.76 13.48 -10.19
CA ALA A 195 6.15 13.55 -10.63
C ALA A 195 6.94 14.64 -9.91
N LYS A 196 6.32 15.80 -9.66
CA LYS A 196 6.93 16.94 -8.95
C LYS A 196 6.75 16.87 -7.42
N ARG A 197 6.10 15.82 -6.90
CA ARG A 197 5.79 15.66 -5.46
C ARG A 197 5.03 16.86 -4.87
N LEU A 198 4.12 17.45 -5.65
CA LEU A 198 3.26 18.54 -5.20
C LEU A 198 2.10 17.98 -4.36
N PRO A 199 1.52 18.79 -3.44
CA PRO A 199 0.32 18.40 -2.73
C PRO A 199 -0.87 18.31 -3.68
N LEU A 200 -1.78 17.36 -3.41
CA LEU A 200 -3.08 17.32 -4.08
C LEU A 200 -3.98 18.43 -3.52
N PRO A 201 -4.88 19.01 -4.33
CA PRO A 201 -5.90 19.93 -3.84
C PRO A 201 -6.75 19.32 -2.74
N ILE A 202 -7.19 20.16 -1.79
CA ILE A 202 -7.97 19.72 -0.62
C ILE A 202 -9.27 19.00 -1.01
N THR A 203 -9.85 19.34 -2.15
CA THR A 203 -11.07 18.75 -2.70
C THR A 203 -10.93 17.28 -3.11
N TYR A 204 -9.69 16.78 -3.28
CA TYR A 204 -9.43 15.36 -3.53
C TYR A 204 -9.52 14.49 -2.27
N PHE A 205 -9.52 15.13 -1.10
CA PHE A 205 -9.55 14.44 0.18
C PHE A 205 -10.95 14.40 0.77
N GLU A 206 -11.29 13.29 1.42
CA GLU A 206 -12.42 13.24 2.34
C GLU A 206 -11.98 13.77 3.71
N PRO A 207 -12.88 14.34 4.53
CA PRO A 207 -12.55 14.89 5.84
C PRO A 207 -12.33 13.80 6.91
N LEU A 208 -11.55 12.77 6.56
CA LEU A 208 -11.17 11.65 7.41
C LEU A 208 -9.71 11.29 7.17
N THR A 209 -9.01 10.87 8.21
CA THR A 209 -7.66 10.31 8.09
C THR A 209 -7.73 8.79 7.90
N VAL A 210 -6.63 8.18 7.44
CA VAL A 210 -6.58 6.70 7.28
C VAL A 210 -6.88 5.99 8.61
N ALA A 211 -6.47 6.56 9.75
CA ALA A 211 -6.79 6.01 11.07
C ALA A 211 -8.31 5.91 11.30
N GLN A 212 -9.06 6.93 10.90
CA GLN A 212 -10.52 6.94 10.99
C GLN A 212 -11.15 5.98 9.98
N ALA A 213 -10.62 5.91 8.75
CA ALA A 213 -11.11 4.99 7.72
C ALA A 213 -10.96 3.52 8.15
N ILE A 214 -9.86 3.16 8.81
CA ILE A 214 -9.67 1.79 9.35
C ILE A 214 -10.63 1.49 10.50
N CYS A 215 -10.96 2.47 11.35
CA CYS A 215 -11.96 2.29 12.41
C CYS A 215 -13.34 1.87 11.84
N GLU A 216 -13.67 2.23 10.60
CA GLU A 216 -14.96 1.87 9.99
C GLU A 216 -15.08 0.40 9.62
N GLU A 217 -13.98 -0.35 9.54
CA GLU A 217 -14.02 -1.80 9.41
C GLU A 217 -14.74 -2.46 10.60
N LEU A 218 -14.79 -1.77 11.75
CA LEU A 218 -15.47 -2.22 12.97
C LEU A 218 -16.96 -1.81 13.01
N ARG A 219 -17.51 -1.17 11.95
CA ARG A 219 -18.91 -0.69 11.91
C ARG A 219 -19.92 -1.78 12.28
N TYR A 220 -19.69 -3.00 11.83
CA TYR A 220 -20.60 -4.13 12.04
C TYR A 220 -20.14 -5.10 13.14
N ALA A 221 -19.13 -4.74 13.95
CA ALA A 221 -18.58 -5.60 14.99
C ALA A 221 -19.66 -6.06 16.00
N ASP A 222 -20.66 -5.22 16.29
CA ASP A 222 -21.78 -5.59 17.16
C ASP A 222 -22.65 -6.71 16.58
N ARG A 223 -23.05 -6.56 15.31
CA ARG A 223 -23.92 -7.54 14.65
C ARG A 223 -23.18 -8.81 14.24
N THR A 224 -21.84 -8.82 14.35
CA THR A 224 -20.97 -9.93 13.91
C THR A 224 -20.13 -10.46 15.08
N LEU A 225 -19.06 -9.78 15.47
CA LEU A 225 -18.11 -10.22 16.50
C LEU A 225 -18.73 -10.37 17.89
N ASN A 226 -19.57 -9.42 18.35
CA ASN A 226 -20.25 -9.57 19.65
C ASN A 226 -21.16 -10.81 19.65
N LYS A 227 -21.88 -11.05 18.55
CA LYS A 227 -22.68 -12.27 18.39
C LYS A 227 -21.80 -13.52 18.35
N ALA A 228 -20.68 -13.49 17.63
CA ALA A 228 -19.77 -14.62 17.52
C ALA A 228 -19.16 -14.98 18.88
N ALA A 229 -18.83 -13.99 19.71
CA ALA A 229 -18.32 -14.19 21.06
C ALA A 229 -19.34 -14.91 21.98
N ALA A 230 -20.63 -14.78 21.71
CA ALA A 230 -21.70 -15.46 22.45
C ALA A 230 -22.00 -16.90 21.96
N LEU A 231 -21.37 -17.36 20.87
CA LEU A 231 -21.66 -18.66 20.26
C LEU A 231 -20.62 -19.72 20.60
N ASN A 232 -21.09 -20.92 20.94
CA ASN A 232 -20.25 -22.08 21.22
C ASN A 232 -19.85 -22.88 19.97
N ASP A 233 -20.68 -22.87 18.93
CA ASP A 233 -20.39 -23.60 17.68
C ASP A 233 -19.27 -22.92 16.88
N PRO A 234 -18.10 -23.58 16.67
CA PRO A 234 -17.02 -23.03 15.86
C PRO A 234 -17.41 -22.71 14.42
N LEU A 235 -18.37 -23.45 13.84
CA LEU A 235 -18.83 -23.22 12.48
C LEU A 235 -19.57 -21.89 12.38
N GLU A 236 -20.50 -21.63 13.30
CA GLU A 236 -21.25 -20.37 13.36
C GLU A 236 -20.33 -19.19 13.66
N ARG A 237 -19.35 -19.36 14.56
CA ARG A 237 -18.32 -18.34 14.80
C ARG A 237 -17.54 -18.03 13.54
N GLN A 238 -17.07 -19.05 12.81
CA GLN A 238 -16.36 -18.88 11.54
C GLN A 238 -17.22 -18.13 10.52
N ALA A 239 -18.52 -18.41 10.43
CA ALA A 239 -19.44 -17.71 9.54
C ALA A 239 -19.54 -16.22 9.89
N LEU A 240 -19.69 -15.87 11.17
CA LEU A 240 -19.79 -14.48 11.62
C LEU A 240 -18.47 -13.72 11.49
N VAL A 241 -17.32 -14.35 11.77
CA VAL A 241 -16.00 -13.74 11.52
C VAL A 241 -15.78 -13.51 10.03
N THR A 242 -16.22 -14.43 9.18
CA THR A 242 -16.18 -14.25 7.72
C THR A 242 -17.04 -13.08 7.28
N ALA A 243 -18.26 -12.95 7.84
CA ALA A 243 -19.14 -11.82 7.58
C ALA A 243 -18.53 -10.50 8.05
N PHE A 244 -17.90 -10.48 9.22
CA PHE A 244 -17.16 -9.32 9.73
C PHE A 244 -16.06 -8.89 8.76
N ALA A 245 -15.18 -9.81 8.36
CA ALA A 245 -14.06 -9.54 7.44
C ALA A 245 -14.52 -8.98 6.09
N VAL A 246 -15.62 -9.50 5.54
CA VAL A 246 -16.24 -8.99 4.30
C VAL A 246 -16.87 -7.61 4.52
N SER A 247 -17.58 -7.41 5.64
CA SER A 247 -18.34 -6.17 5.90
C SER A 247 -17.46 -4.92 5.98
N GLY A 248 -16.17 -5.07 6.29
CA GLY A 248 -15.20 -3.97 6.28
C GLY A 248 -15.03 -3.31 4.90
N TYR A 249 -15.40 -3.98 3.82
CA TYR A 249 -15.34 -3.43 2.46
C TYR A 249 -16.55 -2.57 2.09
N ALA A 250 -17.67 -2.71 2.81
CA ALA A 250 -18.94 -2.10 2.42
C ALA A 250 -18.91 -0.57 2.42
N ALA A 251 -18.15 0.03 3.34
CA ALA A 251 -18.02 1.49 3.43
C ALA A 251 -17.31 2.11 2.23
N ALA A 252 -16.51 1.32 1.49
CA ALA A 252 -15.66 1.85 0.43
C ALA A 252 -16.46 2.24 -0.83
N ILE A 253 -17.61 1.61 -1.10
CA ILE A 253 -18.38 1.83 -2.34
C ILE A 253 -18.86 3.28 -2.50
N THR A 254 -19.14 3.96 -1.38
CA THR A 254 -19.63 5.34 -1.38
C THR A 254 -18.48 6.37 -1.35
N ARG A 255 -17.22 5.93 -1.23
CA ARG A 255 -16.06 6.81 -1.07
C ARG A 255 -15.27 6.93 -2.35
N LYS A 256 -15.33 8.12 -2.94
CA LYS A 256 -14.64 8.46 -4.20
C LYS A 256 -13.41 9.35 -3.99
N GLN A 257 -13.21 9.82 -2.75
CA GLN A 257 -12.13 10.69 -2.32
C GLN A 257 -11.11 9.93 -1.47
N LYS A 258 -9.90 10.49 -1.35
CA LYS A 258 -8.79 9.89 -0.62
C LYS A 258 -8.82 10.34 0.85
N PRO A 259 -8.68 9.45 1.84
CA PRO A 259 -8.48 9.90 3.22
C PRO A 259 -7.12 10.62 3.37
N PHE A 260 -7.03 11.54 4.30
CA PHE A 260 -5.76 12.17 4.66
C PHE A 260 -4.78 11.13 5.17
N ASN A 261 -3.51 11.22 4.75
CA ASN A 261 -2.48 10.43 5.39
C ASN A 261 -2.22 11.01 6.78
N PRO A 262 -2.33 10.24 7.86
CA PRO A 262 -2.03 10.72 9.20
C PRO A 262 -0.60 11.26 9.30
N LEU A 263 -0.40 12.23 10.20
CA LEU A 263 0.94 12.66 10.59
C LEU A 263 1.64 11.56 11.40
N LEU A 264 2.98 11.53 11.42
CA LEU A 264 3.72 10.62 12.30
C LEU A 264 3.35 10.91 13.77
N GLY A 265 2.95 9.87 14.51
CA GLY A 265 2.46 9.99 15.88
C GLY A 265 1.02 10.51 16.01
N GLU A 266 0.31 10.76 14.90
CA GLU A 266 -1.13 11.03 14.96
C GLU A 266 -1.87 9.81 15.50
N THR A 267 -2.76 10.04 16.46
CA THR A 267 -3.59 9.00 17.06
C THR A 267 -5.08 9.23 16.79
N TYR A 268 -5.85 8.15 16.81
CA TYR A 268 -7.31 8.21 16.76
C TYR A 268 -7.94 7.20 17.72
N ASP A 269 -8.68 7.72 18.69
CA ASP A 269 -9.45 6.95 19.65
C ASP A 269 -10.95 6.97 19.32
N TYR A 270 -11.60 5.81 19.43
CA TYR A 270 -13.05 5.72 19.26
C TYR A 270 -13.65 4.74 20.27
N SER A 271 -14.64 5.21 21.02
CA SER A 271 -15.48 4.37 21.87
C SER A 271 -16.85 4.19 21.22
N SER A 272 -17.23 2.95 20.96
CA SER A 272 -18.51 2.59 20.35
C SER A 272 -19.62 2.49 21.40
N ASP A 273 -20.85 2.78 20.99
CA ASP A 273 -22.01 2.60 21.86
C ASP A 273 -22.29 1.11 22.12
N CYS A 274 -21.79 0.24 21.24
CA CYS A 274 -21.90 -1.22 21.29
C CYS A 274 -20.80 -1.89 22.13
N GLY A 275 -20.07 -1.13 22.95
CA GLY A 275 -19.17 -1.67 23.98
C GLY A 275 -17.75 -2.04 23.54
N TRP A 276 -17.37 -1.72 22.30
CA TRP A 276 -15.98 -1.85 21.84
C TRP A 276 -15.25 -0.49 21.82
N ARG A 277 -13.93 -0.53 22.01
CA ARG A 277 -13.03 0.62 21.98
C ARG A 277 -11.94 0.38 20.96
N TYR A 278 -11.51 1.43 20.28
CA TYR A 278 -10.51 1.42 19.23
C TYR A 278 -9.46 2.48 19.51
N HIS A 279 -8.21 2.14 19.21
CA HIS A 279 -7.07 3.03 19.18
C HIS A 279 -6.25 2.76 17.93
N ALA A 280 -5.76 3.81 17.28
CA ALA A 280 -4.76 3.69 16.23
C ALA A 280 -3.73 4.80 16.29
N GLU A 281 -2.54 4.49 15.80
CA GLU A 281 -1.40 5.39 15.73
C GLU A 281 -0.66 5.20 14.41
N GLN A 282 -0.26 6.32 13.80
CA GLN A 282 0.67 6.31 12.68
C GLN A 282 2.10 6.17 13.20
N VAL A 283 2.58 4.93 13.23
CA VAL A 283 3.88 4.56 13.84
C VAL A 283 5.08 4.75 12.90
N ASN A 284 4.85 4.94 11.60
CA ASN A 284 5.89 5.30 10.65
C ASN A 284 5.33 6.14 9.50
N HIS A 285 6.15 7.02 8.93
CA HIS A 285 5.75 7.89 7.81
C HIS A 285 6.35 7.43 6.46
N HIS A 286 7.53 6.80 6.48
CA HIS A 286 8.25 6.38 5.29
C HIS A 286 8.82 4.96 5.48
N PRO A 287 8.14 3.91 4.98
CA PRO A 287 6.79 3.95 4.40
C PRO A 287 5.70 4.28 5.45
N PRO A 288 4.51 4.76 5.04
CA PRO A 288 3.40 4.94 5.97
C PRO A 288 2.98 3.60 6.61
N VAL A 289 3.02 3.53 7.93
CA VAL A 289 2.57 2.38 8.71
C VAL A 289 1.60 2.87 9.78
N LEU A 290 0.39 2.32 9.77
CA LEU A 290 -0.63 2.57 10.80
C LEU A 290 -0.83 1.31 11.63
N ALA A 291 -0.66 1.39 12.95
CA ALA A 291 -1.03 0.34 13.87
C ALA A 291 -2.44 0.63 14.41
N ALA A 292 -3.31 -0.36 14.44
CA ALA A 292 -4.67 -0.24 14.95
C ALA A 292 -5.04 -1.42 15.85
N HIS A 293 -5.71 -1.14 16.95
CA HIS A 293 -6.13 -2.11 17.95
C HIS A 293 -7.55 -1.79 18.44
N ALA A 294 -8.36 -2.81 18.69
CA ALA A 294 -9.67 -2.67 19.26
C ALA A 294 -10.01 -3.81 20.22
N ASP A 295 -10.62 -3.46 21.34
CA ASP A 295 -11.14 -4.42 22.31
C ASP A 295 -12.66 -4.30 22.40
N GLY A 296 -13.33 -5.43 22.29
CA GLY A 296 -14.77 -5.54 22.45
C GLY A 296 -15.18 -6.67 23.39
N PRO A 297 -16.50 -6.90 23.57
CA PRO A 297 -17.01 -7.95 24.44
C PRO A 297 -16.60 -9.36 23.98
N GLY A 298 -15.56 -9.91 24.60
CA GLY A 298 -15.08 -11.27 24.32
C GLY A 298 -14.21 -11.42 23.07
N TRP A 299 -13.77 -10.32 22.47
CA TRP A 299 -12.88 -10.33 21.32
C TRP A 299 -11.92 -9.14 21.32
N THR A 300 -10.75 -9.35 20.71
CA THR A 300 -9.72 -8.34 20.50
C THR A 300 -9.29 -8.39 19.04
N TRP A 301 -9.25 -7.26 18.37
CA TRP A 301 -8.94 -7.13 16.95
C TRP A 301 -7.74 -6.19 16.77
N TRP A 302 -6.84 -6.51 15.86
CA TRP A 302 -5.72 -5.63 15.55
C TRP A 302 -5.20 -5.83 14.14
N GLN A 303 -4.57 -4.79 13.59
CA GLN A 303 -3.85 -4.86 12.33
C GLN A 303 -2.74 -3.82 12.28
N THR A 304 -1.72 -4.12 11.49
CA THR A 304 -0.73 -3.15 11.03
C THR A 304 -0.95 -2.93 9.55
N LEU A 305 -1.38 -1.73 9.17
CA LEU A 305 -1.65 -1.39 7.78
C LEU A 305 -0.38 -0.88 7.11
N ILE A 306 0.03 -1.59 6.07
CA ILE A 306 1.03 -1.14 5.10
C ILE A 306 0.37 -1.25 3.72
N SER A 307 0.21 -0.12 3.05
CA SER A 307 -0.49 -0.03 1.77
C SER A 307 0.45 0.39 0.65
N ALA A 308 0.53 -0.43 -0.39
CA ALA A 308 1.26 -0.15 -1.61
C ALA A 308 0.27 0.18 -2.75
N THR A 309 0.44 1.32 -3.39
CA THR A 309 -0.40 1.75 -4.52
C THR A 309 0.37 1.62 -5.82
N LYS A 310 -0.16 0.83 -6.76
CA LYS A 310 0.38 0.67 -8.11
C LYS A 310 -0.50 1.43 -9.10
N ILE A 311 0.06 2.37 -9.83
CA ILE A 311 -0.67 3.15 -10.84
C ILE A 311 -0.25 2.65 -12.23
N THR A 312 -1.22 2.20 -13.02
CA THR A 312 -0.99 1.76 -14.39
C THR A 312 -1.04 2.95 -15.35
N TRP A 313 -0.42 2.80 -16.52
CA TRP A 313 -0.49 3.79 -17.61
C TRP A 313 -1.93 3.97 -18.15
N SER A 314 -2.81 2.99 -17.94
CA SER A 314 -4.24 3.09 -18.23
C SER A 314 -5.04 3.92 -17.22
N GLY A 315 -4.39 4.56 -16.24
CA GLY A 315 -5.05 5.37 -15.21
C GLY A 315 -5.78 4.55 -14.15
N THR A 316 -5.43 3.27 -13.98
CA THR A 316 -5.96 2.42 -12.92
C THR A 316 -5.01 2.44 -11.72
N ALA A 317 -5.53 2.67 -10.52
CA ALA A 317 -4.76 2.55 -9.29
C ALA A 317 -5.16 1.28 -8.52
N GLU A 318 -4.21 0.39 -8.29
CA GLU A 318 -4.39 -0.81 -7.47
C GLU A 318 -3.78 -0.57 -6.08
N VAL A 319 -4.61 -0.58 -5.05
CA VAL A 319 -4.18 -0.46 -3.65
C VAL A 319 -4.14 -1.85 -3.04
N ASN A 320 -2.93 -2.28 -2.68
CA ASN A 320 -2.65 -3.56 -2.06
C ASN A 320 -2.21 -3.34 -0.63
N THR A 321 -2.61 -4.24 0.27
CA THR A 321 -2.18 -4.24 1.66
C THR A 321 -1.34 -5.47 1.93
N GLU A 322 -0.23 -5.32 2.63
CA GLU A 322 0.77 -6.39 2.76
C GLU A 322 0.50 -7.34 3.94
N LEU A 323 -0.02 -6.81 5.04
CA LEU A 323 -0.15 -7.55 6.29
C LEU A 323 -1.57 -8.05 6.53
N SER A 324 -1.65 -9.15 7.30
CA SER A 324 -2.92 -9.75 7.71
C SER A 324 -3.57 -9.01 8.86
N VAL A 325 -4.90 -9.06 8.89
CA VAL A 325 -5.70 -8.65 10.05
C VAL A 325 -5.78 -9.81 11.03
N ARG A 326 -5.79 -9.49 12.33
CA ARG A 326 -5.83 -10.45 13.42
C ARG A 326 -7.04 -10.21 14.31
N LEU A 327 -7.62 -11.30 14.80
CA LEU A 327 -8.73 -11.28 15.73
C LEU A 327 -8.58 -12.44 16.71
N ARG A 328 -8.63 -12.15 18.00
CA ARG A 328 -8.77 -13.13 19.06
C ARG A 328 -10.22 -13.13 19.53
N LEU A 329 -10.84 -14.30 19.60
CA LEU A 329 -12.20 -14.47 20.10
C LEU A 329 -12.22 -15.65 21.07
N GLY A 330 -12.29 -15.35 22.37
CA GLY A 330 -12.05 -16.34 23.41
C GLY A 330 -10.69 -17.03 23.25
N LYS A 331 -10.71 -18.34 22.99
CA LYS A 331 -9.51 -19.17 22.76
C LYS A 331 -9.09 -19.30 21.29
N ASP A 332 -9.94 -18.81 20.38
CA ASP A 332 -9.75 -18.96 18.95
C ASP A 332 -9.02 -17.73 18.39
N ASP A 333 -7.91 -17.95 17.68
CA ASP A 333 -7.15 -16.91 17.00
C ASP A 333 -7.43 -17.00 15.49
N TYR A 334 -7.98 -15.92 14.94
CA TYR A 334 -8.30 -15.75 13.54
C TYR A 334 -7.29 -14.82 12.86
N SER A 335 -7.05 -15.08 11.57
CA SER A 335 -6.28 -14.20 10.72
C SER A 335 -6.81 -14.23 9.29
N TRP A 336 -6.78 -13.08 8.60
CA TRP A 336 -7.11 -13.02 7.19
C TRP A 336 -6.30 -11.98 6.44
N ASN A 337 -6.06 -12.24 5.15
CA ASN A 337 -5.52 -11.25 4.24
C ASN A 337 -6.63 -10.31 3.76
N LYS A 338 -6.25 -9.07 3.44
CA LYS A 338 -7.11 -8.14 2.71
C LYS A 338 -6.97 -8.37 1.20
N VAL A 339 -8.06 -8.15 0.47
CA VAL A 339 -8.07 -8.11 -1.00
C VAL A 339 -7.80 -6.70 -1.50
N LYS A 340 -7.32 -6.58 -2.73
CA LYS A 340 -6.93 -5.29 -3.30
C LYS A 340 -8.15 -4.49 -3.75
N PHE A 341 -8.05 -3.18 -3.59
CA PHE A 341 -8.95 -2.24 -4.26
C PHE A 341 -8.37 -1.82 -5.60
N ILE A 342 -9.23 -1.71 -6.60
CA ILE A 342 -8.90 -1.26 -7.95
C ILE A 342 -9.76 -0.04 -8.24
N PHE A 343 -9.11 1.12 -8.39
CA PHE A 343 -9.74 2.36 -8.79
C PHE A 343 -9.51 2.54 -10.29
N GLU A 344 -10.52 2.27 -11.10
CA GLU A 344 -10.50 2.60 -12.53
C GLU A 344 -10.77 4.09 -12.72
N ASN A 345 -10.11 4.69 -13.71
CA ASN A 345 -10.12 6.13 -13.96
C ASN A 345 -9.71 6.93 -12.72
N ALA A 346 -8.69 6.48 -11.97
CA ALA A 346 -8.26 7.12 -10.72
C ALA A 346 -7.87 8.60 -10.89
N SER A 347 -7.46 8.98 -12.10
CA SER A 347 -7.14 10.35 -12.46
C SER A 347 -8.34 11.20 -12.91
N ALA A 348 -9.50 10.59 -13.17
CA ALA A 348 -10.70 11.32 -13.58
C ALA A 348 -11.39 11.97 -12.37
N ALA A 349 -12.40 12.80 -12.67
CA ALA A 349 -13.31 13.35 -11.70
C ALA A 349 -13.93 12.23 -10.83
N PRO A 350 -14.12 12.42 -9.52
CA PRO A 350 -14.65 11.39 -8.61
C PRO A 350 -15.92 10.70 -9.09
N GLU A 351 -16.83 11.41 -9.76
CA GLU A 351 -18.03 10.90 -10.41
C GLU A 351 -17.76 9.79 -11.44
N HIS A 352 -16.63 9.86 -12.14
CA HIS A 352 -16.21 8.92 -13.17
C HIS A 352 -15.27 7.81 -12.68
N ARG A 353 -14.84 7.89 -11.41
CA ARG A 353 -14.06 6.83 -10.75
C ARG A 353 -14.94 5.62 -10.49
N LYS A 354 -14.42 4.45 -10.78
CA LYS A 354 -15.08 3.18 -10.45
C LYS A 354 -14.21 2.41 -9.47
N LEU A 355 -14.79 2.07 -8.33
CA LEU A 355 -14.14 1.22 -7.33
C LEU A 355 -14.54 -0.24 -7.57
N LYS A 356 -13.54 -1.12 -7.60
CA LYS A 356 -13.69 -2.57 -7.59
C LYS A 356 -12.85 -3.16 -6.47
N ALA A 357 -13.28 -4.28 -5.92
CA ALA A 357 -12.48 -5.12 -5.03
C ALA A 357 -12.18 -6.43 -5.75
N HIS A 358 -10.94 -6.91 -5.67
CA HIS A 358 -10.54 -8.13 -6.36
C HIS A 358 -9.51 -8.94 -5.58
N GLY A 359 -9.69 -10.25 -5.59
CA GLY A 359 -8.76 -11.21 -5.01
C GLY A 359 -9.49 -12.26 -4.19
N THR A 360 -8.70 -13.12 -3.55
CA THR A 360 -9.22 -14.14 -2.66
C THR A 360 -8.87 -13.77 -1.23
N MET A 361 -9.89 -13.62 -0.40
CA MET A 361 -9.75 -13.47 1.05
C MET A 361 -9.79 -14.86 1.69
N LEU A 362 -8.77 -15.15 2.49
CA LEU A 362 -8.65 -16.40 3.21
C LEU A 362 -8.67 -16.12 4.71
N ILE A 363 -9.74 -16.56 5.36
CA ILE A 363 -9.93 -16.43 6.81
C ILE A 363 -9.57 -17.77 7.43
N ARG A 364 -8.54 -17.80 8.29
CA ARG A 364 -8.08 -19.00 8.99
C ARG A 364 -8.28 -18.85 10.48
N CYS A 365 -8.64 -19.94 11.15
CA CYS A 365 -8.71 -20.02 12.59
C CYS A 365 -7.78 -21.13 13.13
N THR A 366 -7.22 -20.93 14.32
CA THR A 366 -6.42 -21.96 15.02
C THR A 366 -7.21 -23.22 15.37
N ASN A 367 -8.54 -23.15 15.41
CA ASN A 367 -9.42 -24.31 15.66
C ASN A 367 -9.59 -25.25 14.44
N GLY A 368 -8.91 -24.95 13.32
CA GLY A 368 -8.91 -25.76 12.10
C GLY A 368 -10.00 -25.38 11.08
N PHE A 369 -10.96 -24.53 11.43
CA PHE A 369 -11.90 -23.98 10.45
C PHE A 369 -11.25 -22.89 9.60
N SER A 370 -11.71 -22.78 8.35
CA SER A 370 -11.32 -21.69 7.47
C SER A 370 -12.46 -21.29 6.54
N SER A 371 -12.35 -20.11 5.93
CA SER A 371 -13.26 -19.64 4.89
C SER A 371 -12.49 -19.03 3.76
N THR A 372 -12.96 -19.26 2.54
CA THR A 372 -12.42 -18.66 1.33
C THR A 372 -13.50 -17.82 0.66
N ILE A 373 -13.26 -16.53 0.46
CA ILE A 373 -14.15 -15.60 -0.25
C ILE A 373 -13.43 -15.07 -1.49
N ILE A 374 -14.07 -15.18 -2.64
CA ILE A 374 -13.59 -14.67 -3.93
C ILE A 374 -14.32 -13.37 -4.23
N PHE A 375 -13.56 -12.30 -4.42
CA PHE A 375 -14.03 -11.00 -4.89
C PHE A 375 -13.87 -10.94 -6.42
N HIS A 376 -15.02 -10.95 -7.10
CA HIS A 376 -15.08 -11.02 -8.55
C HIS A 376 -14.86 -9.64 -9.17
N LYS A 377 -13.77 -9.47 -9.92
CA LYS A 377 -13.43 -8.20 -10.57
C LYS A 377 -14.50 -7.73 -11.55
N ASP A 378 -15.09 -8.68 -12.29
CA ASP A 378 -15.95 -8.38 -13.44
C ASP A 378 -17.44 -8.46 -13.12
N LYS A 379 -17.81 -8.90 -11.91
CA LYS A 379 -19.20 -9.07 -11.48
C LYS A 379 -19.61 -8.01 -10.46
N LYS A 380 -19.35 -6.74 -10.77
CA LYS A 380 -19.65 -5.59 -9.90
C LYS A 380 -19.12 -5.79 -8.48
N THR A 381 -20.01 -6.07 -7.53
CA THR A 381 -19.70 -6.25 -6.11
C THR A 381 -19.94 -7.69 -5.62
N GLU A 382 -20.23 -8.62 -6.53
CA GLU A 382 -20.48 -10.02 -6.19
C GLU A 382 -19.28 -10.67 -5.50
N ILE A 383 -19.61 -11.48 -4.49
CA ILE A 383 -18.68 -12.33 -3.77
C ILE A 383 -19.23 -13.73 -3.65
N THR A 384 -18.35 -14.71 -3.77
CA THR A 384 -18.69 -16.13 -3.57
C THR A 384 -17.64 -16.79 -2.72
N GLY A 385 -18.04 -17.71 -1.86
CA GLY A 385 -17.11 -18.38 -0.99
C GLY A 385 -17.66 -19.63 -0.36
N SER A 386 -16.88 -20.18 0.55
CA SER A 386 -17.26 -21.35 1.32
C SER A 386 -16.55 -21.40 2.65
N LEU A 387 -17.18 -22.04 3.64
CA LEU A 387 -16.55 -22.45 4.88
C LEU A 387 -16.04 -23.87 4.71
N ILE A 388 -14.84 -24.09 5.23
CA ILE A 388 -14.11 -25.33 5.19
C ILE A 388 -13.90 -25.77 6.64
N ASN A 389 -14.30 -27.00 6.96
CA ASN A 389 -14.12 -27.55 8.29
C ASN A 389 -12.67 -28.02 8.53
N LYS A 390 -12.38 -28.49 9.74
CA LYS A 390 -11.08 -29.04 10.13
C LYS A 390 -10.56 -30.19 9.25
N SER A 391 -11.45 -30.89 8.54
CA SER A 391 -11.11 -32.00 7.65
C SER A 391 -10.86 -31.53 6.20
N GLY A 392 -10.89 -30.23 5.92
CA GLY A 392 -10.74 -29.69 4.58
C GLY A 392 -11.99 -29.79 3.71
N VAL A 393 -13.14 -30.16 4.27
CA VAL A 393 -14.40 -30.34 3.54
C VAL A 393 -15.19 -29.04 3.52
N HIS A 394 -15.69 -28.66 2.35
CA HIS A 394 -16.60 -27.54 2.19
C HIS A 394 -17.97 -27.87 2.83
N VAL A 395 -18.33 -27.11 3.86
CA VAL A 395 -19.53 -27.38 4.67
C VAL A 395 -20.65 -26.36 4.45
N VAL A 396 -20.30 -25.11 4.12
CA VAL A 396 -21.29 -24.04 3.89
C VAL A 396 -20.88 -23.26 2.66
N ARG A 397 -21.84 -22.97 1.78
CA ARG A 397 -21.66 -22.07 0.65
C ARG A 397 -22.04 -20.66 1.06
N LEU A 398 -21.20 -19.69 0.69
CA LEU A 398 -21.41 -18.27 0.91
C LEU A 398 -21.57 -17.54 -0.41
N ILE A 399 -22.58 -16.68 -0.51
CA ILE A 399 -22.81 -15.81 -1.68
C ILE A 399 -23.31 -14.47 -1.19
N GLY A 400 -22.90 -13.39 -1.85
CA GLY A 400 -23.40 -12.07 -1.52
C GLY A 400 -22.84 -10.99 -2.42
N HIS A 401 -22.93 -9.76 -1.94
CA HIS A 401 -22.32 -8.60 -2.52
C HIS A 401 -21.60 -7.82 -1.41
N TRP A 402 -20.32 -7.50 -1.56
CA TRP A 402 -19.52 -6.93 -0.47
C TRP A 402 -19.98 -5.53 -0.04
N ASP A 403 -20.77 -4.85 -0.86
CA ASP A 403 -21.42 -3.56 -0.57
C ASP A 403 -22.81 -3.71 0.08
N GLN A 404 -23.43 -4.90 0.03
CA GLN A 404 -24.83 -5.08 0.46
C GLN A 404 -25.04 -6.17 1.48
N CYS A 405 -24.56 -7.39 1.27
CA CYS A 405 -24.83 -8.49 2.19
C CYS A 405 -23.93 -9.70 1.96
N LEU A 406 -23.82 -10.56 2.98
CA LEU A 406 -23.28 -11.91 2.84
C LEU A 406 -24.32 -12.91 3.35
N LYS A 407 -24.66 -13.90 2.53
CA LYS A 407 -25.64 -14.95 2.86
C LYS A 407 -24.95 -16.30 2.90
N ARG A 408 -25.35 -17.12 3.86
CA ARG A 408 -25.02 -18.54 3.89
C ARG A 408 -26.17 -19.37 3.33
N PHE A 409 -25.83 -20.41 2.59
CA PHE A 409 -26.79 -21.37 2.05
C PHE A 409 -26.63 -22.71 2.75
N GLY A 410 -27.69 -23.14 3.45
CA GLY A 410 -27.87 -24.51 3.90
C GLY A 410 -28.59 -25.35 2.84
N SER A 411 -28.94 -26.59 3.17
CA SER A 411 -29.51 -27.56 2.21
C SER A 411 -30.72 -27.05 1.41
N LEU A 412 -31.52 -26.12 1.95
CA LEU A 412 -32.66 -25.51 1.23
C LEU A 412 -32.98 -24.04 1.61
N VAL A 413 -32.24 -23.40 2.53
CA VAL A 413 -32.59 -22.05 3.05
C VAL A 413 -31.36 -21.14 3.08
N ALA A 414 -31.54 -19.88 2.64
CA ALA A 414 -30.54 -18.83 2.69
C ALA A 414 -30.72 -17.96 3.94
N PHE A 415 -29.67 -17.78 4.73
CA PHE A 415 -29.66 -16.90 5.90
C PHE A 415 -28.68 -15.75 5.69
N ALA A 416 -29.13 -14.51 5.92
CA ALA A 416 -28.24 -13.34 5.90
C ALA A 416 -27.34 -13.34 7.15
N LEU A 417 -26.03 -13.33 6.93
CA LEU A 417 -25.02 -13.18 7.98
C LEU A 417 -24.74 -11.70 8.28
N TRP A 418 -24.83 -10.87 7.24
CA TRP A 418 -24.64 -9.43 7.31
C TRP A 418 -25.44 -8.75 6.19
N SER A 419 -25.94 -7.55 6.46
CA SER A 419 -26.50 -6.66 5.45
C SER A 419 -26.18 -5.18 5.75
N PHE A 420 -25.91 -4.42 4.71
CA PHE A 420 -25.84 -2.97 4.69
C PHE A 420 -27.27 -2.44 4.85
N SER A 421 -27.51 -1.65 5.91
CA SER A 421 -28.80 -1.00 6.18
C SER A 421 -28.58 0.50 6.25
#